data_AF-A0A0S2ERS7-F1
#
_entry.id   AF-A0A0S2ERS7-F1
#
_cell.length_a   1.000
_cell.length_b   1.000
_cell.length_c   1.000
_cell.angle_alpha   90.00
_cell.angle_beta   90.00
_cell.angle_gamma   90.00
#
_symmetry.space_group_name_H-M   'P 1'
#
loop_
_entity.id
_entity.type
_entity.pdbx_description
1 polymer ?
#
loop_
_entity_poly.entity_id
_entity_poly.type
_entity_poly.pdbx_seq_one_letter_code
_entity_poly.pdbx_strand_id
1 'polypeptide(L)'
;MPSCLVIDENNIVQKVANRILSGLDIETVAVSGLREAEAILGMKKTRFDLVLLSATMPDTPVDVALRTLRAGPVGSAPILVSLVEANLGLMTRSKRAGASGFLFRPFDRASLSAWVEPFLVAA
;
A
#
# COMPACT_ATOMS: atom_id res chain seq x y z
N MET A 1 -7.02 14.82 -7.45
CA MET A 1 -5.64 14.30 -7.47
C MET A 1 -5.70 12.86 -7.00
N PRO A 2 -4.91 11.94 -7.58
CA PRO A 2 -4.84 10.57 -7.09
C PRO A 2 -4.35 10.52 -5.66
N SER A 3 -4.76 9.51 -4.91
CA SER A 3 -4.50 9.38 -3.48
C SER A 3 -4.00 7.97 -3.14
N CYS A 4 -3.01 7.90 -2.25
CA CYS A 4 -2.39 6.66 -1.81
C CYS A 4 -2.41 6.53 -0.28
N LEU A 5 -2.93 5.43 0.23
CA LEU A 5 -2.78 5.03 1.63
C LEU A 5 -1.50 4.22 1.80
N VAL A 6 -0.58 4.69 2.63
CA VAL A 6 0.67 3.99 2.97
C VAL A 6 0.50 3.36 4.35
N ILE A 7 0.67 2.05 4.45
CA ILE A 7 0.55 1.29 5.70
C ILE A 7 1.89 0.64 5.99
N ASP A 8 2.66 1.23 6.89
CA ASP A 8 4.02 0.77 7.21
C ASP A 8 4.42 1.19 8.62
N GLU A 9 4.87 0.28 9.47
CA GLU A 9 5.33 0.61 10.84
C GLU A 9 6.59 1.48 10.86
N ASN A 10 7.36 1.50 9.76
CA ASN A 10 8.61 2.22 9.67
C ASN A 10 8.39 3.66 9.17
N ASN A 11 8.58 4.63 10.08
CA ASN A 11 8.41 6.06 9.78
C ASN A 11 9.36 6.59 8.68
N ILE A 12 10.51 5.96 8.45
CA ILE A 12 11.43 6.34 7.37
C ILE A 12 10.82 5.94 6.04
N VAL A 13 10.26 4.73 5.95
CA VAL A 13 9.59 4.26 4.74
C VAL A 13 8.37 5.13 4.43
N GLN A 14 7.56 5.47 5.44
CA GLN A 14 6.43 6.40 5.26
C GLN A 14 6.89 7.75 4.67
N LYS A 15 7.96 8.34 5.22
CA LYS A 15 8.51 9.62 4.74
C LYS A 15 9.04 9.54 3.31
N VAL A 16 9.77 8.47 2.98
CA VAL A 16 10.32 8.25 1.63
C VAL A 16 9.19 8.06 0.62
N ALA A 17 8.19 7.22 0.93
CA ALA A 17 7.02 7.02 0.09
C ALA A 17 6.27 8.33 -0.14
N ASN A 18 5.95 9.08 0.92
CA ASN A 18 5.29 10.38 0.80
C ASN A 18 6.10 11.36 -0.06
N ARG A 19 7.42 11.45 0.13
CA ARG A 19 8.28 12.35 -0.65
C ARG A 19 8.29 12.01 -2.14
N ILE A 20 8.29 10.72 -2.48
CA ILE A 20 8.27 10.27 -3.88
C ILE A 20 6.89 10.51 -4.49
N LEU A 21 5.83 10.05 -3.84
CA LEU A 21 4.45 10.09 -4.34
C LEU A 21 3.93 11.53 -4.47
N SER A 22 4.24 12.41 -3.50
CA SER A 22 3.93 13.84 -3.61
C SER A 22 4.64 14.50 -4.79
N GLY A 23 5.86 14.06 -5.12
CA GLY A 23 6.58 14.50 -6.31
C GLY A 23 6.01 13.99 -7.64
N LEU A 24 4.96 13.15 -7.58
CA LEU A 24 4.16 12.66 -8.69
C LEU A 24 2.71 13.19 -8.62
N ASP A 25 2.45 14.23 -7.81
CA ASP A 25 1.12 14.82 -7.59
C ASP A 25 0.07 13.85 -7.02
N ILE A 26 0.54 12.85 -6.24
CA ILE A 26 -0.30 11.89 -5.52
C ILE A 26 -0.37 12.32 -4.06
N GLU A 27 -1.59 12.55 -3.57
CA GLU A 27 -1.83 12.81 -2.15
C GLU A 27 -1.56 11.53 -1.35
N THR A 28 -0.91 11.65 -0.19
CA THR A 28 -0.64 10.49 0.65
C THR A 28 -1.18 10.66 2.05
N VAL A 29 -1.69 9.54 2.58
CA VAL A 29 -1.99 9.37 3.99
C VAL A 29 -1.17 8.18 4.47
N ALA A 30 -0.34 8.38 5.48
CA ALA A 30 0.52 7.33 6.03
C ALA A 30 0.06 6.95 7.43
N VAL A 31 0.00 5.64 7.70
CA VAL A 31 -0.38 5.05 8.98
C VAL A 31 0.56 3.90 9.32
N SER A 32 0.65 3.58 10.61
CA SER A 32 1.65 2.61 11.10
C SER A 32 1.16 1.16 11.08
N GLY A 33 -0.12 0.92 10.83
CA GLY A 33 -0.67 -0.43 10.81
C GLY A 33 -2.14 -0.51 10.41
N LEU A 34 -2.66 -1.74 10.39
CA LEU A 34 -3.99 -2.03 9.86
C LEU A 34 -5.12 -1.33 10.63
N ARG A 35 -5.05 -1.26 11.96
CA ARG A 35 -6.10 -0.62 12.78
C ARG A 35 -6.29 0.86 12.44
N GLU A 36 -5.19 1.59 12.29
CA GLU A 36 -5.22 2.99 11.87
C GLU A 36 -5.74 3.13 10.43
N ALA A 37 -5.33 2.24 9.54
CA ALA A 37 -5.85 2.18 8.17
C ALA A 37 -7.36 1.99 8.15
N GLU A 38 -7.90 1.04 8.93
CA GLU A 38 -9.34 0.80 9.05
C GLU A 38 -10.09 2.01 9.60
N ALA A 39 -9.53 2.72 10.59
CA ALA A 39 -10.14 3.93 11.13
C ALA A 39 -10.27 5.03 10.06
N ILE A 40 -9.23 5.23 9.25
CA ILE A 40 -9.23 6.21 8.15
C ILE A 40 -10.22 5.81 7.05
N LEU A 41 -10.22 4.53 6.67
CA LEU A 41 -11.12 3.98 5.65
C LEU A 41 -12.59 4.01 6.09
N GLY A 42 -12.87 3.84 7.39
CA GLY A 42 -14.21 3.89 7.96
C GLY A 42 -14.86 5.28 7.91
N MET A 43 -14.08 6.34 7.65
CA MET A 43 -14.63 7.66 7.41
C MET A 43 -15.35 7.68 6.06
N LYS A 44 -16.68 7.89 6.05
CA LYS A 44 -17.57 7.79 4.87
C LYS A 44 -17.13 8.54 3.59
N LYS A 45 -16.19 9.48 3.69
CA LYS A 45 -15.70 10.29 2.57
C LYS A 45 -14.28 9.93 2.10
N THR A 46 -13.62 8.97 2.74
CA THR A 46 -12.24 8.64 2.42
C THR A 46 -12.19 7.41 1.51
N ARG A 47 -11.73 7.61 0.27
CA ARG A 47 -11.37 6.55 -0.66
C ARG A 47 -9.95 6.82 -1.14
N PHE A 48 -9.23 5.75 -1.45
CA PHE A 48 -7.88 5.83 -2.00
C PHE A 48 -7.84 5.14 -3.34
N ASP A 49 -7.06 5.69 -4.26
CA ASP A 49 -6.83 5.14 -5.59
C ASP A 49 -5.79 4.01 -5.57
N LEU A 50 -4.97 3.95 -4.51
CA LEU A 50 -3.93 2.96 -4.30
C LEU A 50 -3.69 2.73 -2.80
N VAL A 51 -3.26 1.53 -2.45
CA VAL A 51 -2.65 1.23 -1.15
C VAL A 51 -1.24 0.69 -1.33
N LEU A 52 -0.29 1.23 -0.58
CA LEU A 52 1.05 0.67 -0.40
C LEU A 52 1.12 0.01 0.99
N LEU A 53 1.14 -1.32 1.03
CA LEU A 53 1.08 -2.11 2.26
C LEU A 53 2.43 -2.77 2.55
N SER A 54 2.98 -2.53 3.74
CA SER A 54 4.13 -3.29 4.25
C SER A 54 3.80 -4.77 4.43
N ALA A 55 4.66 -5.65 3.91
CA ALA A 55 4.58 -7.08 4.20
C ALA A 55 4.98 -7.42 5.64
N THR A 56 5.73 -6.52 6.30
CA THR A 56 6.16 -6.64 7.69
C THR A 56 5.32 -5.70 8.53
N MET A 57 4.51 -6.28 9.42
CA MET A 57 3.75 -5.56 10.44
C MET A 57 3.85 -6.38 11.73
N PRO A 58 3.81 -5.75 12.91
CA PRO A 58 4.16 -6.42 14.16
C PRO A 58 3.02 -7.32 14.64
N ASP A 59 1.78 -6.87 14.46
CA ASP A 59 0.60 -7.49 15.04
C ASP A 59 -0.29 -8.20 14.01
N THR A 60 -0.03 -8.03 12.71
CA THR A 60 -0.96 -8.51 11.67
C THR A 60 -0.22 -9.15 10.49
N PRO A 61 -0.50 -10.43 10.19
CA PRO A 61 -0.01 -11.05 8.96
C PRO A 61 -0.52 -10.32 7.72
N VAL A 62 0.35 -10.15 6.71
CA VAL A 62 0.02 -9.40 5.49
C VAL A 62 -1.19 -9.96 4.73
N ASP A 63 -1.39 -11.28 4.72
CA ASP A 63 -2.52 -11.93 4.05
C ASP A 63 -3.84 -11.68 4.79
N VAL A 64 -3.81 -11.55 6.12
CA VAL A 64 -4.96 -11.10 6.91
C VAL A 64 -5.27 -9.65 6.59
N ALA A 65 -4.27 -8.76 6.61
CA ALA A 65 -4.46 -7.35 6.27
C ALA A 65 -5.04 -7.16 4.87
N LEU A 66 -4.53 -7.89 3.87
CA LEU A 66 -5.05 -7.85 2.51
C LEU A 66 -6.54 -8.24 2.44
N ARG A 67 -6.94 -9.33 3.10
CA ARG A 67 -8.34 -9.76 3.13
C ARG A 67 -9.22 -8.73 3.82
N THR A 68 -8.76 -8.16 4.93
CA THR A 68 -9.48 -7.11 5.66
C THR A 68 -9.67 -5.87 4.79
N LEU A 69 -8.61 -5.37 4.15
CA LEU A 69 -8.69 -4.22 3.26
C LEU A 69 -9.63 -4.48 2.07
N ARG A 70 -9.57 -5.68 1.48
CA ARG A 70 -10.44 -6.09 0.35
C ARG A 70 -11.91 -6.21 0.74
N ALA A 71 -12.21 -6.63 1.97
CA ALA A 71 -13.57 -6.66 2.50
C ALA A 71 -14.10 -5.26 2.86
N GLY A 72 -13.20 -4.28 2.98
CA GLY A 72 -13.51 -2.90 3.37
C GLY A 72 -13.59 -1.89 2.22
N PRO A 73 -13.54 -0.59 2.54
CA PRO A 73 -13.71 0.51 1.59
C PRO A 73 -12.65 0.64 0.49
N VAL A 74 -11.49 -0.03 0.65
CA VAL A 74 -10.47 -0.12 -0.41
C VAL A 74 -11.03 -0.82 -1.64
N GLY A 75 -11.91 -1.81 -1.45
CA GLY A 75 -12.61 -2.50 -2.53
C GLY A 75 -11.65 -3.01 -3.61
N SER A 76 -11.84 -2.53 -4.85
CA SER A 76 -11.06 -2.91 -6.04
C SER A 76 -9.78 -2.10 -6.25
N ALA A 77 -9.49 -1.08 -5.42
CA ALA A 77 -8.29 -0.27 -5.59
C ALA A 77 -7.02 -1.14 -5.52
N PRO A 78 -5.99 -0.89 -6.34
CA PRO A 78 -4.75 -1.67 -6.30
C PRO A 78 -4.11 -1.64 -4.91
N ILE A 79 -3.63 -2.81 -4.46
CA ILE A 79 -2.81 -2.92 -3.24
C ILE A 79 -1.44 -3.45 -3.63
N LEU A 80 -0.42 -2.62 -3.53
CA LEU A 80 0.98 -3.00 -3.72
C LEU A 80 1.57 -3.43 -2.40
N VAL A 81 2.18 -4.61 -2.35
CA VAL A 81 2.83 -5.12 -1.14
C VAL A 81 4.33 -4.82 -1.19
N SER A 82 4.85 -4.10 -0.20
CA SER A 82 6.27 -3.79 -0.10
C SER A 82 7.03 -4.83 0.73
N LEU A 83 8.10 -5.39 0.17
CA LEU A 83 8.88 -6.51 0.70
C LEU A 83 10.33 -6.10 0.94
N VAL A 84 11.04 -6.71 1.88
CA VAL A 84 12.49 -6.52 2.06
C VAL A 84 13.27 -7.44 1.12
N GLU A 85 12.81 -8.68 0.95
CA GLU A 85 13.45 -9.69 0.12
C GLU A 85 12.41 -10.56 -0.59
N ALA A 86 12.84 -11.26 -1.64
CA ALA A 86 11.97 -12.14 -2.39
C ALA A 86 11.61 -13.39 -1.57
N ASN A 87 10.32 -13.60 -1.34
CA ASN A 87 9.82 -14.78 -0.67
C ASN A 87 8.63 -15.34 -1.44
N LEU A 88 8.86 -16.40 -2.23
CA LEU A 88 7.85 -16.97 -3.11
C LEU A 88 6.59 -17.41 -2.36
N GLY A 89 6.74 -17.98 -1.16
CA GLY A 89 5.61 -18.42 -0.33
C GLY A 89 4.75 -17.24 0.13
N LEU A 90 5.39 -16.18 0.62
CA LEU A 90 4.74 -14.94 1.02
C LEU A 90 4.04 -14.27 -0.17
N MET A 91 4.76 -14.06 -1.27
CA MET A 91 4.22 -13.45 -2.49
C MET A 91 3.02 -14.23 -3.04
N THR A 92 3.09 -15.55 -3.07
CA THR A 92 1.97 -16.39 -3.52
C THR A 92 0.75 -16.23 -2.61
N ARG A 93 0.94 -16.24 -1.29
CA ARG A 93 -0.16 -16.05 -0.32
C ARG A 93 -0.76 -14.64 -0.42
N SER A 94 0.07 -13.60 -0.50
CA SER A 94 -0.37 -12.22 -0.70
C SER A 94 -1.14 -12.05 -2.01
N LYS A 95 -0.68 -12.66 -3.11
CA LYS A 95 -1.39 -12.60 -4.39
C LYS A 95 -2.78 -13.22 -4.28
N ARG A 96 -2.89 -14.40 -3.65
CA ARG A 96 -4.19 -15.07 -3.39
C ARG A 96 -5.09 -14.28 -2.44
N ALA A 97 -4.52 -13.50 -1.54
CA ALA A 97 -5.25 -12.63 -0.62
C ALA A 97 -5.71 -11.30 -1.26
N GLY A 98 -5.32 -11.01 -2.51
CA GLY A 98 -5.80 -9.85 -3.26
C GLY A 98 -4.75 -8.77 -3.54
N ALA A 99 -3.45 -9.05 -3.38
CA ALA A 99 -2.40 -8.12 -3.78
C ALA A 99 -2.38 -7.91 -5.31
N SER A 100 -2.19 -6.66 -5.72
CA SER A 100 -2.10 -6.28 -7.14
C SER A 100 -0.68 -6.46 -7.67
N GLY A 101 0.33 -6.16 -6.85
CA GLY A 101 1.75 -6.25 -7.22
C GLY A 101 2.66 -6.21 -6.01
N PHE A 102 3.97 -6.20 -6.27
CA PHE A 102 5.01 -6.27 -5.25
C PHE A 102 6.11 -5.26 -5.53
N LEU A 103 6.58 -4.58 -4.50
CA LEU A 103 7.67 -3.62 -4.57
C LEU A 103 8.74 -4.00 -3.54
N PHE A 104 10.03 -3.91 -3.88
CA PHE A 104 11.10 -4.15 -2.91
C PHE A 104 11.51 -2.87 -2.20
N ARG A 105 11.90 -3.00 -0.93
CA ARG A 105 12.53 -1.97 -0.10
C ARG A 105 14.02 -2.25 0.04
N PRO A 106 14.89 -1.23 0.07
CA PRO A 106 14.57 0.19 -0.14
C PRO A 106 14.12 0.45 -1.60
N PHE A 107 13.17 1.37 -1.78
CA PHE A 107 12.75 1.85 -3.09
C PHE A 107 13.13 3.32 -3.27
N ASP A 108 13.40 3.68 -4.51
CA ASP A 108 13.65 5.03 -4.99
C ASP A 108 12.47 5.54 -5.82
N ARG A 109 12.62 6.75 -6.37
CA ARG A 109 11.59 7.34 -7.23
C ARG A 109 11.30 6.49 -8.46
N ALA A 110 12.33 5.95 -9.12
CA ALA A 110 12.16 5.20 -10.36
C ALA A 110 11.40 3.87 -10.13
N SER A 111 11.80 3.12 -9.11
CA SER A 111 11.17 1.85 -8.76
C SER A 111 9.73 2.02 -8.27
N LEU A 112 9.44 3.01 -7.42
CA LEU A 112 8.07 3.23 -6.94
C LEU A 112 7.16 3.81 -8.05
N SER A 113 7.63 4.78 -8.85
CA SER A 113 6.82 5.35 -9.94
C SER A 113 6.41 4.29 -10.97
N ALA A 114 7.33 3.43 -11.40
CA ALA A 114 7.06 2.37 -12.37
C ALA A 114 5.91 1.43 -11.94
N TRP A 115 5.73 1.22 -10.63
CA TRP A 115 4.62 0.41 -10.12
C TRP A 115 3.32 1.19 -9.95
N VAL A 116 3.38 2.49 -9.71
CA VAL A 116 2.20 3.30 -9.40
C VAL A 116 1.57 3.91 -10.66
N GLU A 117 2.39 4.39 -11.59
CA GLU A 117 1.95 5.03 -12.84
C GLU A 117 0.91 4.23 -13.63
N PRO A 118 1.03 2.90 -13.82
CA PRO A 118 0.03 2.12 -14.54
C PRO A 118 -1.37 2.20 -13.94
N PHE A 119 -1.50 2.51 -12.65
CA PHE A 119 -2.78 2.64 -11.96
C PHE A 119 -3.34 4.06 -11.99
N LEU A 120 -2.55 5.06 -12.37
CA LEU A 120 -2.97 6.47 -12.43
C LEU A 120 -3.55 6.86 -13.79
N VAL A 121 -3.15 6.16 -14.86
CA VAL A 121 -3.58 6.45 -16.24
C VAL A 121 -4.98 5.87 -16.55
N ALA A 122 -5.52 5.03 -15.66
CA ALA A 122 -6.79 4.32 -15.86
C ALA A 122 -8.03 5.06 -15.31
N ALA A 123 -7.91 6.34 -14.95
CA ALA A 123 -9.00 7.16 -14.38
C ALA A 123 -9.47 8.27 -15.35
#